data_AF-C0N242-F1
#
_entry.id   AF-C0N242-F1
#
_cell.length_a   1.000
_cell.length_b   1.000
_cell.length_c   1.000
_cell.angle_alpha   90.00
_cell.angle_beta   90.00
_cell.angle_gamma   90.00
#
_symmetry.space_group_name_H-M   'P 1'
#
loop_
_entity.id
_entity.type
_entity.pdbx_description
1 polymer ?
#
loop_
_entity_poly.entity_id
_entity_poly.type
_entity_poly.pdbx_seq_one_letter_code
_entity_poly.pdbx_strand_id
1 'polypeptide(L)'
;MPFSRRLLVLIFASLLMLSLPITAKFNITEQLLQSVENQYNKFARKRLEGWRDLLNDSENYALTEREKLELVNTFFNANVLFLNDIDLWNKNDYWATPLEMLSIGAGDCEDYSIAKYFTLKELGVPEEKLRITYVKATEIGQAHMVLTYFETKRSVPLVLDNLIVDIKPASQRGDLVPVYSFNGGGLWLAKSRGDGQRVGEASKLSLWNDLEKRMREQALN
;
A
#
# COMPACT_ATOMS: atom_id res chain seq x y z
N MET A 1 40.29 26.55 41.61
CA MET A 1 40.24 25.75 40.35
C MET A 1 38.81 25.25 40.11
N PRO A 2 38.04 25.81 39.16
CA PRO A 2 36.77 25.24 38.75
C PRO A 2 36.77 25.00 37.23
N PHE A 3 37.41 23.92 36.76
CA PHE A 3 37.47 23.59 35.33
C PHE A 3 36.63 22.35 34.95
N SER A 4 35.92 21.72 35.89
CA SER A 4 35.33 20.39 35.67
C SER A 4 33.84 20.36 35.28
N ARG A 5 33.12 21.50 35.31
CA ARG A 5 31.66 21.51 34.99
C ARG A 5 31.29 21.90 33.56
N ARG A 6 32.14 22.66 32.86
CA ARG A 6 31.84 23.11 31.48
C ARG A 6 32.17 22.05 30.42
N LEU A 7 33.14 21.17 30.70
CA LEU A 7 33.54 20.11 29.77
C LEU A 7 32.53 18.94 29.74
N LEU A 8 31.83 18.67 30.85
CA LEU A 8 30.83 17.60 30.93
C LEU A 8 29.55 17.91 30.14
N VAL A 9 29.18 19.20 30.01
CA VAL A 9 27.97 19.63 29.29
C VAL A 9 28.15 19.57 27.77
N LEU A 10 29.38 19.73 27.27
CA LEU A 10 29.68 19.64 25.84
C LEU A 10 29.73 18.20 25.31
N ILE A 11 29.96 17.20 26.18
CA ILE A 11 29.96 15.78 25.80
C ILE A 11 28.52 15.20 25.77
N PHE A 12 27.59 15.76 26.55
CA PHE A 12 26.17 15.34 26.48
C PHE A 12 25.41 16.00 25.32
N ALA A 13 25.87 17.15 24.82
CA ALA A 13 25.25 17.82 23.68
C ALA A 13 25.64 17.20 22.31
N SER A 14 26.71 16.42 22.23
CA SER A 14 27.14 15.73 21.00
C SER A 14 26.55 14.33 20.83
N LEU A 15 25.82 13.80 21.82
CA LEU A 15 25.11 12.52 21.75
C LEU A 15 23.67 12.64 21.23
N LEU A 16 23.21 13.86 20.91
CA LEU A 16 22.05 14.08 20.04
C LEU A 16 22.44 14.00 18.55
N MET A 17 23.32 13.05 18.21
CA MET A 17 23.51 12.66 16.81
C MET A 17 22.23 11.95 16.38
N LEU A 18 21.46 12.66 15.55
CA LEU A 18 20.37 12.20 14.71
C LEU A 18 20.34 10.67 14.59
N SER A 19 19.44 10.03 15.33
CA SER A 19 18.90 8.75 14.89
C SER A 19 17.99 9.06 13.71
N LEU A 20 18.59 9.25 12.52
CA LEU A 20 17.82 9.13 11.29
C LEU A 20 17.26 7.71 11.32
N PRO A 21 15.93 7.53 11.38
CA PRO A 21 15.37 6.20 11.22
C PRO A 21 15.87 5.70 9.87
N ILE A 22 16.62 4.60 9.87
CA ILE A 22 16.90 3.87 8.64
C ILE A 22 15.56 3.24 8.26
N THR A 23 14.70 4.02 7.62
CA THR A 23 13.62 3.47 6.83
C THR A 23 14.32 2.81 5.66
N ALA A 24 14.46 1.48 5.70
CA ALA A 24 14.90 0.72 4.55
C ALA A 24 13.89 1.00 3.43
N LYS A 25 14.21 1.97 2.56
CA LYS A 25 13.42 2.24 1.37
C LYS A 25 13.46 1.00 0.51
N PHE A 26 12.31 0.54 0.05
CA PHE A 26 12.25 -0.55 -0.90
C PHE A 26 13.02 -0.14 -2.17
N ASN A 27 14.13 -0.81 -2.45
CA ASN A 27 15.06 -0.38 -3.49
C ASN A 27 15.00 -1.31 -4.71
N ILE A 28 14.43 -0.82 -5.81
CA ILE A 28 14.35 -1.56 -7.07
C ILE A 28 15.68 -1.41 -7.82
N THR A 29 16.59 -2.37 -7.61
CA THR A 29 17.93 -2.36 -8.19
C THR A 29 17.95 -2.79 -9.67
N GLU A 30 18.99 -2.43 -10.41
CA GLU A 30 19.19 -2.93 -11.78
C GLU A 30 19.34 -4.46 -11.84
N GLN A 31 19.91 -5.07 -10.80
CA GLN A 31 20.01 -6.52 -10.69
C GLN A 31 18.62 -7.17 -10.59
N LEU A 32 17.72 -6.61 -9.78
CA LEU A 32 16.33 -7.06 -9.68
C LEU A 32 15.58 -6.85 -11.01
N LEU A 33 15.75 -5.70 -11.66
CA LEU A 33 15.12 -5.46 -12.96
C LEU A 33 15.58 -6.46 -14.02
N GLN A 34 16.88 -6.79 -14.05
CA GLN A 34 17.41 -7.78 -14.96
C GLN A 34 16.90 -9.19 -14.65
N SER A 35 16.79 -9.57 -13.37
CA SER A 35 16.27 -10.88 -12.99
C SER A 35 14.79 -11.03 -13.37
N VAL A 36 13.98 -9.99 -13.14
CA VAL A 36 12.57 -9.96 -13.54
C VAL A 36 12.41 -9.98 -15.06
N GLU A 37 13.25 -9.24 -15.80
CA GLU A 37 13.23 -9.30 -17.27
C GLU A 37 13.50 -10.71 -17.79
N ASN A 38 14.53 -11.37 -17.23
CA ASN A 38 14.93 -12.72 -17.64
C ASN A 38 13.88 -13.77 -17.26
N GLN A 39 13.22 -13.62 -16.11
CA GLN A 39 12.21 -14.55 -15.62
C GLN A 39 10.87 -14.38 -16.32
N TYR A 40 10.46 -13.13 -16.60
CA TYR A 40 9.14 -12.81 -17.14
C TYR A 40 9.24 -12.29 -18.58
N ASN A 41 9.66 -11.03 -18.75
CA ASN A 41 9.91 -10.37 -20.05
C ASN A 41 10.26 -8.88 -19.85
N LYS A 42 10.63 -8.21 -20.95
CA LYS A 42 10.89 -6.75 -20.98
C LYS A 42 9.72 -5.87 -20.52
N PHE A 43 8.47 -6.32 -20.63
CA PHE A 43 7.31 -5.53 -20.17
C PHE A 43 7.19 -5.57 -18.65
N ALA A 44 7.53 -6.70 -18.02
CA ALA A 44 7.65 -6.81 -16.57
C ALA A 44 8.69 -5.83 -16.02
N ARG A 45 9.87 -5.80 -16.64
CA ARG A 45 10.90 -4.80 -16.34
C ARG A 45 10.37 -3.38 -16.46
N LYS A 46 9.72 -3.04 -17.58
CA LYS A 46 9.19 -1.70 -17.82
C LYS A 46 8.17 -1.25 -16.76
N ARG A 47 7.31 -2.16 -16.28
CA ARG A 47 6.37 -1.86 -15.19
C ARG A 47 7.09 -1.56 -13.88
N LEU A 48 8.13 -2.33 -13.55
CA LEU A 48 8.94 -2.09 -12.35
C LEU A 48 9.79 -0.83 -12.45
N GLU A 49 10.32 -0.51 -13.63
CA GLU A 49 10.98 0.77 -13.89
C GLU A 49 9.98 1.92 -13.67
N GLY A 50 8.77 1.84 -14.21
CA GLY A 50 7.74 2.86 -13.97
C GLY A 50 7.37 3.01 -12.49
N TRP A 51 7.31 1.92 -11.74
CA TRP A 51 7.06 1.98 -10.29
C TRP A 51 8.25 2.56 -9.52
N ARG A 52 9.47 2.19 -9.90
CA ARG A 52 10.71 2.77 -9.35
C ARG A 52 10.77 4.27 -9.60
N ASP A 53 10.47 4.71 -10.81
CA ASP A 53 10.51 6.11 -11.18
C ASP A 53 9.45 6.90 -10.40
N LEU A 54 8.24 6.35 -10.26
CA LEU A 54 7.19 6.92 -9.41
C LEU A 54 7.66 7.12 -7.96
N LEU A 55 8.39 6.15 -7.39
CA LEU A 55 8.90 6.20 -6.01
C LEU A 55 10.18 7.02 -5.84
N ASN A 56 10.97 7.21 -6.90
CA ASN A 56 12.23 7.94 -6.86
C ASN A 56 12.09 9.41 -7.25
N ASP A 57 11.01 9.78 -7.92
CA ASP A 57 10.71 11.17 -8.24
C ASP A 57 10.38 11.96 -6.98
N SER A 58 11.26 12.90 -6.63
CA SER A 58 11.10 13.78 -5.47
C SER A 58 9.88 14.68 -5.56
N GLU A 59 9.42 15.02 -6.77
CA GLU A 59 8.23 15.87 -6.96
C GLU A 59 6.97 15.15 -6.49
N ASN A 60 6.91 13.83 -6.67
CA ASN A 60 5.78 13.01 -6.21
C ASN A 60 5.60 13.04 -4.68
N TYR A 61 6.66 13.28 -3.91
CA TYR A 61 6.57 13.41 -2.46
C TYR A 61 5.99 14.76 -2.03
N ALA A 62 6.17 15.80 -2.85
CA ALA A 62 5.67 17.15 -2.61
C ALA A 62 4.18 17.33 -3.00
N LEU A 63 3.62 16.37 -3.74
CA LEU A 63 2.21 16.35 -4.10
C LEU A 63 1.29 16.35 -2.86
N THR A 64 0.10 16.93 -3.03
CA THR A 64 -0.98 16.79 -2.05
C THR A 64 -1.39 15.32 -1.92
N GLU A 65 -2.01 14.95 -0.80
CA GLU A 65 -2.51 13.58 -0.62
C GLU A 65 -3.48 13.20 -1.75
N ARG A 66 -4.35 14.12 -2.19
CA ARG A 66 -5.29 13.87 -3.28
C ARG A 66 -4.58 13.55 -4.60
N GLU A 67 -3.57 14.31 -4.97
CA GLU A 67 -2.77 14.06 -6.19
C GLU A 67 -2.01 12.73 -6.10
N LYS A 68 -1.47 12.38 -4.92
CA LYS A 68 -0.86 11.06 -4.69
C LYS A 68 -1.86 9.92 -4.90
N LEU A 69 -3.09 10.05 -4.39
CA LEU A 69 -4.16 9.06 -4.61
C LEU A 69 -4.43 8.87 -6.11
N GLU A 70 -4.55 9.96 -6.87
CA GLU A 70 -4.82 9.92 -8.31
C GLU A 70 -3.66 9.31 -9.09
N LEU A 71 -2.42 9.72 -8.79
CA LEU A 71 -1.21 9.18 -9.40
C LEU A 71 -1.11 7.66 -9.20
N VAL A 72 -1.21 7.20 -7.95
CA VAL A 72 -1.06 5.79 -7.61
C VAL A 72 -2.21 4.95 -8.16
N ASN A 73 -3.45 5.45 -8.05
CA ASN A 73 -4.61 4.72 -8.56
C ASN A 73 -4.55 4.56 -10.08
N THR A 74 -4.17 5.62 -10.80
CA THR A 74 -3.99 5.58 -12.26
C THR A 74 -2.86 4.63 -12.66
N PHE A 75 -1.72 4.69 -11.96
CA PHE A 75 -0.56 3.85 -12.25
C PHE A 75 -0.92 2.36 -12.25
N PHE A 76 -1.52 1.84 -11.17
CA PHE A 76 -1.84 0.41 -11.08
C PHE A 76 -2.95 0.01 -12.04
N ASN A 77 -4.00 0.82 -12.17
CA ASN A 77 -5.11 0.54 -13.09
C ASN A 77 -4.69 0.56 -14.57
N ALA A 78 -3.60 1.25 -14.93
CA ALA A 78 -3.07 1.28 -16.29
C ALA A 78 -2.03 0.18 -16.59
N ASN A 79 -1.35 -0.35 -15.56
CA ASN A 79 -0.21 -1.25 -15.74
C ASN A 79 -0.50 -2.72 -15.41
N VAL A 80 -1.67 -3.01 -14.83
CA VAL A 80 -2.02 -4.37 -14.41
C VAL A 80 -3.35 -4.78 -15.04
N LEU A 81 -3.44 -6.05 -15.46
CA LEU A 81 -4.67 -6.67 -15.91
C LEU A 81 -5.41 -7.34 -14.75
N PHE A 82 -6.73 -7.19 -14.70
CA PHE A 82 -7.55 -7.90 -13.74
C PHE A 82 -7.69 -9.38 -14.13
N LEU A 83 -7.17 -10.28 -13.30
CA LEU A 83 -7.27 -11.74 -13.44
C LEU A 83 -7.36 -12.39 -12.05
N ASN A 84 -8.15 -13.46 -11.93
CA ASN A 84 -8.35 -14.13 -10.65
C ASN A 84 -7.14 -14.97 -10.24
N ASP A 85 -6.97 -15.18 -8.94
CA ASP A 85 -5.87 -15.96 -8.37
C ASP A 85 -5.75 -17.40 -8.88
N ILE A 86 -6.88 -18.03 -9.17
CA ILE A 86 -6.86 -19.42 -9.66
C ILE A 86 -6.12 -19.52 -10.99
N ASP A 87 -6.24 -18.49 -11.83
CA ASP A 87 -5.59 -18.43 -13.14
C ASP A 87 -4.12 -18.00 -13.04
N LEU A 88 -3.77 -17.20 -12.03
CA LEU A 88 -2.42 -16.65 -11.84
C LEU A 88 -1.51 -17.55 -10.99
N TRP A 89 -2.03 -18.03 -9.87
CA TRP A 89 -1.26 -18.67 -8.80
C TRP A 89 -1.63 -20.13 -8.58
N ASN A 90 -2.67 -20.63 -9.28
CA ASN A 90 -3.28 -21.94 -9.05
C ASN A 90 -3.70 -22.13 -7.57
N LYS A 91 -4.19 -21.03 -6.97
CA LYS A 91 -4.68 -20.94 -5.60
C LYS A 91 -6.03 -20.22 -5.61
N ASN A 92 -6.88 -20.50 -4.62
CA ASN A 92 -8.17 -19.82 -4.50
C ASN A 92 -8.08 -18.41 -3.91
N ASP A 93 -6.99 -18.12 -3.19
CA ASP A 93 -6.75 -16.85 -2.49
C ASP A 93 -5.24 -16.72 -2.21
N TYR A 94 -4.61 -15.71 -2.79
CA TYR A 94 -3.18 -15.41 -2.74
C TYR A 94 -2.94 -13.91 -2.91
N TRP A 95 -2.66 -13.24 -1.81
CA TRP A 95 -2.38 -11.80 -1.84
C TRP A 95 -0.97 -11.55 -2.39
N ALA A 96 -0.87 -11.03 -3.61
CA ALA A 96 0.41 -10.75 -4.26
C ALA A 96 1.07 -9.50 -3.67
N THR A 97 2.41 -9.51 -3.58
CA THR A 97 3.15 -8.27 -3.28
C THR A 97 3.12 -7.33 -4.48
N PRO A 98 3.38 -6.01 -4.29
CA PRO A 98 3.46 -5.09 -5.43
C PRO A 98 4.50 -5.52 -6.47
N LEU A 99 5.63 -6.09 -6.02
CA LEU A 99 6.67 -6.62 -6.91
C LEU A 99 6.16 -7.82 -7.73
N GLU A 100 5.46 -8.76 -7.11
CA GLU A 100 4.89 -9.92 -7.79
C GLU A 100 3.82 -9.52 -8.81
N MET A 101 2.86 -8.69 -8.40
CA MET A 101 1.79 -8.17 -9.24
C MET A 101 2.35 -7.44 -10.48
N LEU A 102 3.35 -6.58 -10.31
CA LEU A 102 3.98 -5.86 -11.42
C LEU A 102 4.89 -6.77 -12.26
N SER A 103 5.52 -7.78 -11.67
CA SER A 103 6.34 -8.73 -12.42
C SER A 103 5.47 -9.56 -13.38
N ILE A 104 4.32 -10.06 -12.92
CA ILE A 104 3.37 -10.78 -13.78
C ILE A 104 2.62 -9.81 -14.70
N GLY A 105 2.22 -8.64 -14.19
CA GLY A 105 1.36 -7.69 -14.89
C GLY A 105 -0.12 -8.03 -14.79
N ALA A 106 -0.50 -8.85 -13.81
CA ALA A 106 -1.88 -9.19 -13.50
C ALA A 106 -2.06 -9.36 -11.98
N GLY A 107 -3.30 -9.20 -11.52
CA GLY A 107 -3.72 -9.42 -10.14
C GLY A 107 -5.23 -9.24 -10.00
N ASP A 108 -5.79 -9.64 -8.87
CA ASP A 108 -7.21 -9.46 -8.56
C ASP A 108 -7.44 -8.29 -7.58
N CYS A 109 -8.64 -8.17 -7.01
CA CYS A 109 -9.08 -6.93 -6.36
C CYS A 109 -8.27 -6.53 -5.11
N GLU A 110 -7.82 -7.51 -4.33
CA GLU A 110 -6.94 -7.31 -3.19
C GLU A 110 -5.57 -6.83 -3.63
N ASP A 111 -5.01 -7.38 -4.71
CA ASP A 111 -3.68 -7.05 -5.19
C ASP A 111 -3.60 -5.57 -5.57
N TYR A 112 -4.62 -5.05 -6.27
CA TYR A 112 -4.73 -3.62 -6.54
C TYR A 112 -4.80 -2.80 -5.26
N SER A 113 -5.61 -3.23 -4.29
CA SER A 113 -5.79 -2.49 -3.03
C SER A 113 -4.51 -2.45 -2.20
N ILE A 114 -3.79 -3.57 -2.14
CA ILE A 114 -2.53 -3.77 -1.44
C ILE A 114 -1.41 -2.96 -2.11
N ALA A 115 -1.28 -3.04 -3.43
CA ALA A 115 -0.23 -2.33 -4.14
C ALA A 115 -0.40 -0.81 -4.07
N LYS A 116 -1.64 -0.32 -4.18
CA LYS A 116 -1.96 1.09 -3.93
C LYS A 116 -1.66 1.49 -2.49
N TYR A 117 -2.01 0.66 -1.51
CA TYR A 117 -1.79 0.93 -0.09
C TYR A 117 -0.31 1.10 0.25
N PHE A 118 0.54 0.16 -0.14
CA PHE A 118 1.98 0.24 0.15
C PHE A 118 2.66 1.38 -0.59
N THR A 119 2.28 1.64 -1.85
CA THR A 119 2.86 2.74 -2.62
C THR A 119 2.48 4.10 -2.03
N LEU A 120 1.24 4.30 -1.60
CA LEU A 120 0.82 5.55 -0.95
C LEU A 120 1.53 5.77 0.39
N LYS A 121 1.74 4.70 1.16
CA LYS A 121 2.53 4.77 2.40
C LYS A 121 3.97 5.18 2.13
N GLU A 122 4.61 4.62 1.10
CA GLU A 122 5.98 4.98 0.72
C GLU A 122 6.07 6.45 0.29
N LEU A 123 5.05 6.95 -0.42
CA LEU A 123 4.92 8.38 -0.77
C LEU A 123 4.52 9.28 0.43
N GLY A 124 4.47 8.73 1.64
CA GLY A 124 4.26 9.48 2.88
C GLY A 124 2.81 9.78 3.24
N VAL A 125 1.83 9.12 2.61
CA VAL A 125 0.43 9.20 3.08
C VAL A 125 0.31 8.47 4.42
N PRO A 126 -0.21 9.11 5.48
CA PRO A 126 -0.29 8.49 6.80
C PRO A 126 -1.13 7.21 6.78
N GLU A 127 -0.61 6.14 7.39
CA GLU A 127 -1.25 4.82 7.40
C GLU A 127 -2.64 4.84 8.02
N GLU A 128 -2.87 5.67 9.04
CA GLU A 128 -4.16 5.79 9.72
C GLU A 128 -5.29 6.33 8.83
N LYS A 129 -4.93 6.96 7.70
CA LYS A 129 -5.86 7.44 6.68
C LYS A 129 -6.19 6.37 5.64
N LEU A 130 -5.41 5.29 5.55
CA LEU A 130 -5.55 4.27 4.53
C LEU A 130 -6.15 2.99 5.14
N ARG A 131 -7.17 2.44 4.50
CA ARG A 131 -7.73 1.13 4.86
C ARG A 131 -8.10 0.33 3.62
N ILE A 132 -7.58 -0.88 3.55
CA ILE A 132 -8.05 -1.91 2.62
C ILE A 132 -9.42 -2.38 3.12
N THR A 133 -10.43 -2.33 2.27
CA THR A 133 -11.84 -2.54 2.65
C THR A 133 -12.44 -3.66 1.83
N TYR A 134 -12.89 -4.70 2.54
CA TYR A 134 -13.70 -5.76 1.98
C TYR A 134 -15.14 -5.28 1.88
N VAL A 135 -15.71 -5.40 0.68
CA VAL A 135 -17.06 -4.95 0.36
C VAL A 135 -17.83 -6.05 -0.36
N LYS A 136 -19.16 -5.97 -0.33
CA LYS A 136 -20.02 -6.67 -1.27
C LYS A 136 -20.31 -5.72 -2.43
N ALA A 137 -19.85 -6.06 -3.63
CA ALA A 137 -20.17 -5.33 -4.86
C ALA A 137 -21.51 -5.83 -5.38
N THR A 138 -22.56 -5.03 -5.17
CA THR A 138 -23.96 -5.43 -5.35
C THR A 138 -24.37 -5.57 -6.81
N GLU A 139 -23.81 -4.76 -7.72
CA GLU A 139 -24.12 -4.83 -9.16
C GLU A 139 -23.61 -6.13 -9.81
N ILE A 140 -22.45 -6.62 -9.38
CA ILE A 140 -21.84 -7.87 -9.86
C ILE A 140 -22.09 -9.06 -8.94
N GLY A 141 -22.72 -8.85 -7.78
CA GLY A 141 -23.17 -9.90 -6.87
C GLY A 141 -22.05 -10.68 -6.16
N GLN A 142 -20.83 -10.16 -6.08
CA GLN A 142 -19.67 -10.84 -5.51
C GLN A 142 -18.97 -10.03 -4.42
N ALA A 143 -18.09 -10.72 -3.68
CA ALA A 143 -17.10 -10.07 -2.82
C ALA A 143 -16.13 -9.24 -3.68
N HIS A 144 -15.66 -8.14 -3.12
CA HIS A 144 -14.68 -7.26 -3.77
C HIS A 144 -13.82 -6.59 -2.71
N MET A 145 -12.64 -6.10 -3.11
CA MET A 145 -11.74 -5.37 -2.24
C MET A 145 -11.33 -4.05 -2.88
N VAL A 146 -11.38 -2.98 -2.10
CA VAL A 146 -10.99 -1.63 -2.53
C VAL A 146 -10.09 -0.99 -1.48
N LEU A 147 -9.28 -0.02 -1.90
CA LEU A 147 -8.58 0.85 -0.96
C LEU A 147 -9.46 2.06 -0.64
N THR A 148 -9.60 2.38 0.64
CA THR A 148 -10.29 3.58 1.10
C THR A 148 -9.33 4.56 1.76
N TYR A 149 -9.53 5.84 1.50
CA TYR A 149 -8.78 6.94 2.09
C TYR A 149 -9.69 7.86 2.89
N PHE A 150 -9.29 8.16 4.13
CA PHE A 150 -9.99 9.06 5.05
C PHE A 150 -9.16 10.33 5.25
N GLU A 151 -9.63 11.48 4.76
CA GLU A 151 -8.97 12.76 5.01
C GLU A 151 -8.90 13.07 6.51
N THR A 152 -9.98 12.75 7.22
CA THR A 152 -10.04 12.71 8.68
C THR A 152 -10.79 11.46 9.14
N LYS A 153 -10.62 11.07 10.41
CA LYS A 153 -11.29 9.88 10.98
C LYS A 153 -12.82 9.86 10.82
N ARG A 154 -13.46 11.02 10.64
CA ARG A 154 -14.92 11.17 10.48
C ARG A 154 -15.35 11.55 9.05
N SER A 155 -14.40 11.70 8.14
CA SER A 155 -14.70 12.02 6.73
C SER A 155 -15.40 10.85 6.05
N VAL A 156 -16.25 11.16 5.06
CA VAL A 156 -16.68 10.15 4.09
C VAL A 156 -15.43 9.74 3.30
N PRO A 157 -15.04 8.46 3.28
CA PRO A 157 -13.82 8.07 2.62
C PRO A 157 -13.92 8.19 1.10
N LEU A 158 -12.79 8.43 0.47
CA LEU A 158 -12.60 8.24 -0.97
C LEU A 158 -12.32 6.76 -1.25
N VAL A 159 -12.83 6.26 -2.37
CA VAL A 159 -12.67 4.87 -2.82
C VAL A 159 -11.73 4.82 -4.02
N LEU A 160 -10.65 4.06 -3.89
CA LEU A 160 -9.69 3.73 -4.94
C LEU A 160 -9.95 2.27 -5.34
N ASP A 161 -10.43 2.09 -6.57
CA ASP A 161 -10.95 0.81 -7.07
C ASP A 161 -10.26 0.45 -8.40
N ASN A 162 -10.29 -0.82 -8.77
CA ASN A 162 -9.85 -1.33 -10.07
C ASN A 162 -11.00 -1.51 -11.07
N LEU A 163 -12.24 -1.67 -10.61
CA LEU A 163 -13.40 -1.78 -11.51
C LEU A 163 -13.88 -0.41 -12.02
N ILE A 164 -13.88 0.59 -11.13
CA ILE A 164 -14.18 1.98 -11.47
C ILE A 164 -12.96 2.83 -11.12
N VAL A 165 -12.22 3.26 -12.15
CA VAL A 165 -10.95 3.97 -11.98
C VAL A 165 -11.14 5.35 -11.35
N ASP A 166 -12.27 6.02 -11.59
CA ASP A 166 -12.56 7.32 -10.99
C ASP A 166 -12.63 7.24 -9.46
N ILE A 167 -11.79 8.02 -8.77
CA ILE A 167 -11.80 8.09 -7.32
C ILE A 167 -13.03 8.90 -6.85
N LYS A 168 -14.00 8.20 -6.29
CA LYS A 168 -15.27 8.77 -5.81
C LYS A 168 -15.40 8.65 -4.28
N PRO A 169 -16.13 9.57 -3.63
CA PRO A 169 -16.55 9.38 -2.24
C PRO A 169 -17.40 8.11 -2.10
N ALA A 170 -17.28 7.42 -0.96
CA ALA A 170 -18.06 6.21 -0.68
C ALA A 170 -19.58 6.46 -0.72
N SER A 171 -20.04 7.69 -0.42
CA SER A 171 -21.45 8.08 -0.57
C SER A 171 -21.95 8.07 -2.02
N GLN A 172 -21.05 8.07 -3.00
CA GLN A 172 -21.35 7.96 -4.43
C GLN A 172 -21.09 6.55 -4.99
N ARG A 173 -20.69 5.60 -4.13
CA ARG A 173 -20.44 4.19 -4.47
C ARG A 173 -21.50 3.31 -3.83
N GLY A 174 -22.76 3.58 -4.17
CA GLY A 174 -23.91 2.82 -3.68
C GLY A 174 -23.90 1.34 -4.11
N ASP A 175 -23.07 1.01 -5.09
CA ASP A 175 -22.77 -0.35 -5.54
C ASP A 175 -21.94 -1.15 -4.54
N LEU A 176 -21.21 -0.50 -3.62
CA LEU A 176 -20.33 -1.15 -2.65
C LEU A 176 -20.89 -1.11 -1.22
N VAL A 177 -21.11 -2.28 -0.62
CA VAL A 177 -21.55 -2.40 0.77
C VAL A 177 -20.38 -2.87 1.64
N PRO A 178 -19.83 -2.04 2.56
CA PRO A 178 -18.68 -2.41 3.35
C PRO A 178 -18.99 -3.48 4.40
N VAL A 179 -18.07 -4.44 4.57
CA VAL A 179 -18.17 -5.51 5.58
C VAL A 179 -17.12 -5.32 6.67
N TYR A 180 -15.86 -5.17 6.29
CA TYR A 180 -14.76 -4.85 7.21
C TYR A 180 -13.64 -4.11 6.47
N SER A 181 -12.76 -3.49 7.23
CA SER A 181 -11.58 -2.79 6.71
C SER A 181 -10.38 -2.99 7.62
N PHE A 182 -9.17 -2.93 7.08
CA PHE A 182 -7.93 -3.14 7.83
C PHE A 182 -6.76 -2.35 7.21
N ASN A 183 -5.69 -2.22 7.99
CA ASN A 183 -4.38 -1.75 7.56
C ASN A 183 -3.31 -2.45 8.42
N GLY A 184 -2.03 -2.13 8.27
CA GLY A 184 -0.95 -2.80 9.02
C GLY A 184 -1.13 -2.72 10.54
N GLY A 185 -1.72 -1.64 11.05
CA GLY A 185 -1.96 -1.42 12.48
C GLY A 185 -3.30 -1.90 13.07
N GLY A 186 -4.28 -2.33 12.26
CA GLY A 186 -5.61 -2.62 12.80
C GLY A 186 -6.64 -3.27 11.87
N LEU A 187 -7.70 -3.82 12.47
CA LEU A 187 -8.87 -4.41 11.82
C LEU A 187 -10.17 -3.82 12.42
N TRP A 188 -11.09 -3.37 11.55
CA TRP A 188 -12.37 -2.74 11.89
C TRP A 188 -13.54 -3.40 11.17
N LEU A 189 -14.59 -3.79 11.90
CA LEU A 189 -15.85 -4.27 11.30
C LEU A 189 -16.76 -3.10 10.96
N ALA A 190 -17.43 -3.17 9.80
CA ALA A 190 -18.45 -2.20 9.43
C ALA A 190 -19.64 -2.30 10.40
N LYS A 191 -20.11 -1.13 10.88
CA LYS A 191 -21.37 -1.00 11.62
C LYS A 191 -22.28 -0.03 10.89
N SER A 192 -23.57 -0.15 11.10
CA SER A 192 -24.62 0.70 10.53
C SER A 192 -24.54 2.19 10.94
N ARG A 193 -23.55 2.63 11.73
CA ARG A 193 -23.39 4.02 12.23
C ARG A 193 -21.97 4.60 12.10
N GLY A 194 -21.28 4.36 10.99
CA GLY A 194 -20.14 5.18 10.53
C GLY A 194 -18.78 4.93 11.20
N ASP A 195 -18.75 4.69 12.51
CA ASP A 195 -17.53 4.31 13.22
C ASP A 195 -17.44 2.78 13.28
N GLY A 196 -16.70 2.18 12.35
CA GLY A 196 -16.39 0.75 12.40
C GLY A 196 -15.75 0.38 13.74
N GLN A 197 -16.15 -0.75 14.33
CA GLN A 197 -15.60 -1.19 15.61
C GLN A 197 -14.22 -1.81 15.37
N ARG A 198 -13.16 -1.27 15.98
CA ARG A 198 -11.85 -1.96 16.00
C ARG A 198 -12.01 -3.26 16.76
N VAL A 199 -11.73 -4.39 16.10
CA VAL A 199 -11.87 -5.74 16.67
C VAL A 199 -10.55 -6.48 16.82
N GLY A 200 -9.45 -5.87 16.36
CA GLY A 200 -8.12 -6.43 16.55
C GLY A 200 -7.06 -5.78 15.66
N GLU A 201 -5.99 -6.54 15.45
CA GLU A 201 -4.89 -6.24 14.55
C GLU A 201 -5.06 -6.99 13.24
N ALA A 202 -4.54 -6.44 12.13
CA ALA A 202 -4.53 -7.12 10.84
C ALA A 202 -3.64 -8.37 10.82
N SER A 203 -2.70 -8.48 11.77
CA SER A 203 -1.88 -9.67 12.01
C SER A 203 -2.69 -10.94 12.33
N LYS A 204 -4.00 -10.81 12.59
CA LYS A 204 -4.91 -11.97 12.68
C LYS A 204 -5.27 -12.57 11.32
N LEU A 205 -5.00 -11.87 10.23
CA LEU A 205 -5.19 -12.35 8.85
C LEU A 205 -3.92 -13.08 8.41
N SER A 206 -4.00 -14.40 8.23
CA SER A 206 -2.85 -15.22 7.86
C SER A 206 -2.22 -14.79 6.52
N LEU A 207 -3.06 -14.35 5.56
CA LEU A 207 -2.63 -13.87 4.25
C LEU A 207 -1.82 -12.58 4.34
N TRP A 208 -2.23 -11.65 5.23
CA TRP A 208 -1.48 -10.42 5.48
C TRP A 208 -0.09 -10.69 6.05
N ASN A 209 0.02 -11.61 7.02
CA ASN A 209 1.31 -11.99 7.60
C ASN A 209 2.25 -12.64 6.58
N ASP A 210 1.70 -13.52 5.72
CA ASP A 210 2.46 -14.15 4.64
C ASP A 210 2.96 -13.10 3.63
N LEU A 211 2.09 -12.18 3.21
CA LEU A 211 2.45 -11.07 2.35
C LEU A 211 3.57 -10.21 2.96
N GLU A 212 3.43 -9.77 4.21
CA GLU A 212 4.47 -8.97 4.86
C GLU A 212 5.79 -9.71 4.97
N LYS A 213 5.76 -11.03 5.20
CA LYS A 213 6.95 -11.87 5.23
C LYS A 213 7.64 -11.86 3.86
N ARG A 214 6.90 -12.10 2.77
CA ARG A 214 7.45 -12.07 1.40
C ARG A 214 7.96 -10.69 1.02
N MET A 215 7.27 -9.61 1.40
CA MET A 215 7.76 -8.25 1.18
C MET A 215 9.07 -7.96 1.92
N ARG A 216 9.23 -8.44 3.16
CA ARG A 216 10.50 -8.32 3.91
C ARG A 216 11.63 -9.09 3.22
N GLU A 217 11.37 -10.30 2.75
CA GLU A 217 12.35 -11.09 2.00
C GLU A 217 12.75 -10.41 0.68
N GLN A 218 11.79 -9.81 -0.03
CA GLN A 218 12.03 -9.06 -1.26
C GLN A 218 12.84 -7.77 -1.04
N ALA A 219 12.65 -7.09 0.10
CA ALA A 219 13.37 -5.86 0.43
C ALA A 219 14.84 -6.09 0.86
N LEU A 220 15.20 -7.33 1.22
CA LEU A 220 16.55 -7.71 1.66
C LEU A 220 17.46 -8.19 0.53
N ASN A 221 16.91 -8.40 -0.67
CA ASN A 221 17.60 -8.91 -1.85
C ASN A 221 17.83 -7.82 -2.89
#